data_AF-A0A3N7CFB7-F1
#
_entry.id   AF-A0A3N7CFB7-F1
#
_cell.length_a   1.000
_cell.length_b   1.000
_cell.length_c   1.000
_cell.angle_alpha   90.00
_cell.angle_beta   90.00
_cell.angle_gamma   90.00
#
_symmetry.space_group_name_H-M   'P 1'
#
loop_
_entity.id
_entity.type
_entity.pdbx_description
1 polymer ?
#
loop_
_entity_poly.entity_id
_entity_poly.type
_entity_poly.pdbx_seq_one_letter_code
_entity_poly.pdbx_strand_id
1 'polypeptide(L)'
;MITIVSAFFDIGRANWSAYSRSVDTYFKNFSRLCALENDVVLFTESRHRERLEALQRSKPNLTVYYQDDLFERHAPMLARIEQIQQSESFREGIQDPSCPEYNSPKYVLINYLKSRFCVEAIERLQLSCPRVAWIDFGYLRKNRQLPVSLRWDYPFEDKIHLFSLKPYGADVDIVHAIKHNTVFIQGCHIVASRQKWALMAELMEQAYHSLEQRDLIDDDQTLLLMASLSAPEQFVVRPALIEAKLDWFFIFRRYNRFEQELSLLDRLKFAVRKLGLP
;
A
#
# COMPACT_ATOMS: atom_id res chain seq x y z
N MET A 1 -14.55 -0.01 12.89
CA MET A 1 -14.40 0.26 11.46
C MET A 1 -13.04 0.89 11.24
N ILE A 2 -12.34 0.44 10.22
CA ILE A 2 -10.97 0.87 9.91
C ILE A 2 -11.03 2.01 8.90
N THR A 3 -10.30 3.11 9.13
CA THR A 3 -10.13 4.17 8.12
C THR A 3 -9.05 3.76 7.14
N ILE A 4 -9.33 3.89 5.84
CA ILE A 4 -8.42 3.56 4.76
C ILE A 4 -7.69 4.82 4.32
N VAL A 5 -6.37 4.76 4.25
CA VAL A 5 -5.51 5.79 3.68
C VAL A 5 -4.91 5.25 2.38
N SER A 6 -4.88 6.09 1.36
CA SER A 6 -4.31 5.77 0.06
C SER A 6 -3.65 7.01 -0.54
N ALA A 7 -2.77 6.80 -1.52
CA ALA A 7 -2.22 7.89 -2.30
C ALA A 7 -2.03 7.52 -3.78
N PHE A 8 -2.14 8.51 -4.65
CA PHE A 8 -1.87 8.37 -6.07
C PHE A 8 -1.23 9.64 -6.63
N PHE A 9 -0.02 9.50 -7.16
CA PHE A 9 0.69 10.54 -7.88
C PHE A 9 1.11 9.95 -9.23
N ASP A 10 0.72 10.60 -10.32
CA ASP A 10 1.00 10.05 -11.65
C ASP A 10 2.46 10.34 -12.06
N ILE A 11 3.29 9.33 -11.87
CA ILE A 11 4.72 9.32 -12.20
C ILE A 11 5.00 8.89 -13.65
N GLY A 12 3.99 8.88 -14.53
CA GLY A 12 4.15 8.56 -15.95
C GLY A 12 4.21 7.06 -16.25
N ARG A 13 3.65 6.20 -15.37
CA ARG A 13 3.68 4.73 -15.54
C ARG A 13 3.05 4.24 -16.84
N ALA A 14 2.17 5.02 -17.45
CA ALA A 14 1.56 4.67 -18.73
C ALA A 14 2.59 4.53 -19.86
N ASN A 15 3.74 5.21 -19.73
CA ASN A 15 4.78 5.29 -20.76
C ASN A 15 5.95 4.33 -20.53
N TRP A 16 5.90 3.48 -19.48
CA TRP A 16 6.96 2.53 -19.19
C TRP A 16 6.94 1.35 -20.17
N SER A 17 8.11 0.79 -20.50
CA SER A 17 8.22 -0.40 -21.36
C SER A 17 7.77 -1.67 -20.64
N ALA A 18 8.05 -1.78 -19.34
CA ALA A 18 7.59 -2.83 -18.44
C ALA A 18 6.78 -2.24 -17.28
N TYR A 19 5.93 -3.05 -16.64
CA TYR A 19 5.09 -2.64 -15.50
C TYR A 19 4.18 -1.43 -15.76
N SER A 20 3.86 -1.18 -17.03
CA SER A 20 3.05 -0.04 -17.44
C SER A 20 1.62 -0.16 -16.95
N ARG A 21 1.07 0.98 -16.51
CA ARG A 21 -0.33 1.10 -16.08
C ARG A 21 -0.83 2.50 -16.34
N SER A 22 -1.98 2.59 -17.01
CA SER A 22 -2.64 3.87 -17.25
C SER A 22 -3.28 4.42 -15.97
N VAL A 23 -3.39 5.75 -15.92
CA VAL A 23 -4.17 6.47 -14.90
C VAL A 23 -5.59 5.90 -14.81
N ASP A 24 -6.24 5.62 -15.95
CA ASP A 24 -7.59 5.03 -15.97
C ASP A 24 -7.68 3.66 -15.31
N THR A 25 -6.65 2.83 -15.48
CA THR A 25 -6.60 1.52 -14.81
C THR A 25 -6.54 1.70 -13.30
N TYR A 26 -5.75 2.65 -12.82
CA TYR A 26 -5.66 2.98 -11.40
C TYR A 26 -6.99 3.49 -10.86
N PHE A 27 -7.62 4.46 -11.51
CA PHE A 27 -8.91 5.00 -11.07
C PHE A 27 -10.04 3.98 -11.14
N LYS A 28 -10.03 3.06 -12.11
CA LYS A 28 -10.98 1.94 -12.15
C LYS A 28 -10.82 1.01 -10.94
N ASN A 29 -9.60 0.84 -10.44
CA ASN A 29 -9.35 0.02 -9.25
C ASN A 29 -9.72 0.79 -7.97
N PHE A 30 -9.39 2.07 -7.92
CA PHE A 30 -9.75 2.94 -6.79
C PHE A 30 -11.25 3.14 -6.65
N SER A 31 -12.00 3.23 -7.75
CA SER A 31 -13.47 3.31 -7.69
C SER A 31 -14.08 2.04 -7.06
N ARG A 32 -13.46 0.87 -7.23
CA ARG A 32 -13.84 -0.33 -6.47
C ARG A 32 -13.52 -0.20 -4.99
N LEU A 33 -12.36 0.34 -4.64
CA LEU A 33 -12.04 0.63 -3.23
C LEU A 33 -13.06 1.58 -2.60
N CYS A 34 -13.51 2.58 -3.34
CA CYS A 34 -14.57 3.50 -2.91
C CYS A 34 -15.96 2.86 -2.85
N ALA A 35 -16.16 1.62 -3.33
CA ALA A 35 -17.41 0.90 -3.10
C ALA A 35 -17.54 0.37 -1.66
N LEU A 36 -16.45 0.34 -0.89
CA LEU A 36 -16.50 0.02 0.54
C LEU A 36 -17.18 1.15 1.31
N GLU A 37 -17.89 0.83 2.39
CA GLU A 37 -18.50 1.82 3.29
C GLU A 37 -17.47 2.53 4.18
N ASN A 38 -16.26 1.99 4.32
CA ASN A 38 -15.17 2.56 5.12
C ASN A 38 -14.81 4.00 4.75
N ASP A 39 -14.44 4.83 5.72
CA ASP A 39 -13.88 6.15 5.43
C ASP A 39 -12.58 6.01 4.65
N VAL A 40 -12.43 6.81 3.59
CA VAL A 40 -11.24 6.80 2.73
C VAL A 40 -10.61 8.19 2.74
N VAL A 41 -9.30 8.24 2.96
CA VAL A 41 -8.47 9.43 2.87
C VAL A 41 -7.50 9.23 1.71
N LEU A 42 -7.51 10.16 0.75
CA LEU A 42 -6.68 10.11 -0.45
C LEU A 42 -5.74 11.30 -0.51
N PHE A 43 -4.44 11.04 -0.72
CA PHE A 43 -3.45 12.05 -1.09
C PHE A 43 -3.14 11.97 -2.59
N THR A 44 -3.23 13.07 -3.32
CA THR A 44 -3.07 13.08 -4.78
C THR A 44 -2.80 14.48 -5.34
N GLU A 45 -2.79 14.62 -6.67
CA GLU A 45 -2.54 15.88 -7.38
C GLU A 45 -3.87 16.52 -7.83
N SER A 46 -3.91 17.85 -7.84
CA SER A 46 -5.10 18.65 -8.18
C SER A 46 -5.57 18.47 -9.62
N ARG A 47 -4.68 18.01 -10.52
CA ARG A 47 -5.05 17.60 -11.89
C ARG A 47 -6.14 16.52 -11.96
N HIS A 48 -6.36 15.77 -10.87
CA HIS A 48 -7.39 14.74 -10.80
C HIS A 48 -8.71 15.22 -10.18
N ARG A 49 -8.82 16.51 -9.84
CA ARG A 49 -9.93 17.08 -9.08
C ARG A 49 -11.30 16.76 -9.65
N GLU A 50 -11.53 17.05 -10.93
CA GLU A 50 -12.85 16.86 -11.56
C GLU A 50 -13.34 15.40 -11.41
N ARG A 51 -12.45 14.45 -11.67
CA ARG A 51 -12.78 13.02 -11.56
C ARG A 51 -13.04 12.58 -10.13
N LEU A 52 -12.32 13.14 -9.17
CA LEU A 52 -12.47 12.84 -7.75
C LEU A 52 -13.74 13.48 -7.15
N GLU A 53 -14.09 14.70 -7.56
CA GLU A 53 -15.34 15.36 -7.21
C GLU A 53 -16.55 14.56 -7.72
N ALA A 54 -16.47 13.99 -8.93
CA ALA A 54 -17.48 13.08 -9.44
C ALA A 54 -17.59 11.80 -8.59
N LEU A 55 -16.46 11.24 -8.14
CA LEU A 55 -16.45 10.05 -7.27
C LEU A 55 -17.03 10.34 -5.88
N GLN A 56 -16.75 11.51 -5.30
CA GLN A 56 -17.26 11.94 -4.00
C GLN A 56 -18.79 12.02 -3.96
N ARG A 57 -19.46 12.29 -5.09
CA ARG A 57 -20.94 12.22 -5.18
C ARG A 57 -21.49 10.82 -4.84
N SER A 58 -20.75 9.77 -5.20
CA SER A 58 -21.09 8.38 -4.89
C SER A 58 -20.43 7.84 -3.62
N LYS A 59 -19.44 8.57 -3.09
CA LYS A 59 -18.64 8.21 -1.92
C LYS A 59 -18.47 9.43 -1.01
N PRO A 60 -19.50 9.79 -0.22
CA PRO A 60 -19.49 11.03 0.56
C PRO A 60 -18.42 11.04 1.67
N ASN A 61 -17.95 9.86 2.12
CA ASN A 61 -16.87 9.73 3.10
C ASN A 61 -15.49 9.47 2.46
N LEU A 62 -15.28 9.96 1.23
CA LEU A 62 -13.95 10.14 0.64
C LEU A 62 -13.45 11.56 0.92
N THR A 63 -12.39 11.67 1.70
CA THR A 63 -11.64 12.91 1.91
C THR A 63 -10.42 12.95 0.98
N VAL A 64 -10.21 14.05 0.27
CA VAL A 64 -9.09 14.21 -0.67
C VAL A 64 -8.20 15.39 -0.26
N TYR A 65 -6.90 15.14 -0.18
CA TYR A 65 -5.86 16.14 0.01
C TYR A 65 -5.04 16.25 -1.27
N TYR A 66 -4.97 17.46 -1.81
CA TYR A 66 -4.17 17.77 -3.00
C TYR A 66 -2.77 18.26 -2.58
N GLN A 67 -1.74 17.61 -3.10
CA GLN A 67 -0.32 17.89 -2.83
C GLN A 67 0.45 17.99 -4.15
N ASP A 68 0.31 19.10 -4.87
CA ASP A 68 0.96 19.29 -6.17
C ASP A 68 2.49 19.45 -6.07
N ASP A 69 2.99 19.77 -4.88
CA ASP A 69 4.40 20.05 -4.58
C ASP A 69 5.15 18.87 -3.95
N LEU A 70 4.57 17.65 -3.97
CA LEU A 70 5.14 16.50 -3.26
C LEU A 70 6.61 16.24 -3.70
N PHE A 71 6.87 16.22 -5.01
CA PHE A 71 8.20 15.89 -5.50
C PHE A 71 9.20 17.03 -5.26
N GLU A 72 8.74 18.28 -5.31
CA GLU A 72 9.53 19.48 -5.01
C GLU A 72 9.96 19.48 -3.54
N ARG A 73 9.03 19.21 -2.61
CA ARG A 73 9.32 19.11 -1.17
C ARG A 73 10.33 18.00 -0.84
N HIS A 74 10.37 16.95 -1.65
CA HIS A 74 11.28 15.81 -1.48
C HIS A 74 12.43 15.79 -2.51
N ALA A 75 12.72 16.91 -3.17
CA ALA A 75 13.75 16.99 -4.20
C ALA A 75 15.14 16.49 -3.75
N PRO A 76 15.65 16.81 -2.53
CA PRO A 76 16.94 16.27 -2.07
C PRO A 76 16.96 14.74 -1.98
N MET A 77 15.87 14.14 -1.47
CA MET A 77 15.76 12.69 -1.35
C MET A 77 15.65 12.03 -2.74
N LEU A 78 14.87 12.62 -3.66
CA LEU A 78 14.79 12.14 -5.04
C LEU A 78 16.16 12.15 -5.73
N ALA A 79 16.91 13.23 -5.59
CA ALA A 79 18.26 13.35 -6.16
C ALA A 79 19.19 12.28 -5.59
N ARG A 80 19.10 11.99 -4.28
CA ARG A 80 19.89 10.93 -3.64
C ARG A 80 19.50 9.53 -4.11
N ILE A 81 18.20 9.24 -4.21
CA ILE A 81 17.70 7.97 -4.76
C ILE A 81 18.20 7.79 -6.20
N GLU A 82 18.09 8.82 -7.03
CA GLU A 82 18.54 8.79 -8.42
C GLU A 82 20.05 8.54 -8.52
N GLN A 83 20.85 9.22 -7.69
CA GLN A 83 22.29 9.02 -7.63
C GLN A 83 22.64 7.55 -7.32
N ILE A 84 21.97 6.94 -6.34
CA ILE A 84 22.17 5.52 -5.99
C ILE A 84 21.76 4.62 -7.17
N GLN A 85 20.56 4.83 -7.74
CA GLN A 85 20.04 4.03 -8.87
C GLN A 85 20.95 4.06 -10.12
N GLN A 86 21.68 5.15 -10.32
CA GLN A 86 22.63 5.34 -11.42
C GLN A 86 24.05 4.83 -11.11
N SER A 87 24.38 4.55 -9.84
CA SER A 87 25.72 4.12 -9.44
C SER A 87 26.05 2.70 -9.92
N GLU A 88 27.29 2.47 -10.35
CA GLU A 88 27.73 1.16 -10.82
C GLU A 88 27.65 0.09 -9.73
N SER A 89 28.05 0.43 -8.49
CA SER A 89 28.00 -0.47 -7.33
C SER A 89 26.57 -0.91 -6.98
N PHE A 90 25.58 -0.02 -7.12
CA PHE A 90 24.18 -0.39 -6.95
C PHE A 90 23.66 -1.23 -8.11
N ARG A 91 24.09 -0.95 -9.34
CA ARG A 91 23.61 -1.68 -10.52
C ARG A 91 24.23 -3.07 -10.66
N GLU A 92 25.44 -3.26 -10.17
CA GLU A 92 26.14 -4.54 -10.19
C GLU A 92 25.34 -5.61 -9.44
N GLY A 93 25.09 -6.75 -10.10
CA GLY A 93 24.37 -7.88 -9.50
C GLY A 93 22.85 -7.78 -9.48
N ILE A 94 22.23 -6.71 -10.01
CA ILE A 94 20.77 -6.66 -10.18
C ILE A 94 20.32 -7.71 -11.20
N GLN A 95 19.40 -8.60 -10.80
CA GLN A 95 18.95 -9.70 -11.65
C GLN A 95 17.90 -9.27 -12.69
N ASP A 96 16.93 -8.44 -12.30
CA ASP A 96 15.90 -7.90 -13.18
C ASP A 96 15.93 -6.37 -13.18
N PRO A 97 16.71 -5.75 -14.08
CA PRO A 97 16.82 -4.30 -14.13
C PRO A 97 15.57 -3.63 -14.69
N SER A 98 14.51 -4.36 -15.05
CA SER A 98 13.26 -3.75 -15.54
C SER A 98 12.33 -3.32 -14.41
N CYS A 99 12.57 -3.75 -13.17
CA CYS A 99 11.70 -3.43 -12.05
C CYS A 99 11.74 -1.92 -11.70
N PRO A 100 10.60 -1.33 -11.30
CA PRO A 100 10.50 0.12 -11.04
C PRO A 100 11.42 0.65 -9.94
N GLU A 101 11.65 -0.13 -8.88
CA GLU A 101 12.49 0.21 -7.72
C GLU A 101 13.95 0.49 -8.08
N TYR A 102 14.44 0.00 -9.23
CA TYR A 102 15.81 0.25 -9.70
C TYR A 102 15.93 1.44 -10.65
N ASN A 103 14.82 1.96 -11.19
CA ASN A 103 14.87 2.93 -12.29
C ASN A 103 13.95 4.14 -12.12
N SER A 104 13.11 4.15 -11.08
CA SER A 104 12.17 5.24 -10.85
C SER A 104 12.32 5.82 -9.45
N PRO A 105 13.02 6.96 -9.29
CA PRO A 105 13.15 7.62 -7.99
C PRO A 105 11.80 7.98 -7.38
N LYS A 106 10.86 8.44 -8.22
CA LYS A 106 9.50 8.79 -7.79
C LYS A 106 8.70 7.57 -7.30
N TYR A 107 8.91 6.39 -7.92
CA TYR A 107 8.26 5.16 -7.45
C TYR A 107 8.76 4.77 -6.05
N VAL A 108 10.07 4.78 -5.84
CA VAL A 108 10.68 4.52 -4.53
C VAL A 108 10.18 5.52 -3.48
N LEU A 109 10.19 6.81 -3.79
CA LEU A 109 9.72 7.86 -2.88
C LEU A 109 8.27 7.64 -2.44
N ILE A 110 7.35 7.39 -3.38
CA ILE A 110 5.92 7.22 -3.04
C ILE A 110 5.71 6.01 -2.13
N ASN A 111 6.45 4.91 -2.37
CA ASN A 111 6.37 3.72 -1.52
C ASN A 111 6.97 3.98 -0.13
N TYR A 112 8.10 4.69 -0.04
CA TYR A 112 8.67 5.14 1.22
C TYR A 112 7.68 6.00 2.05
N LEU A 113 6.93 6.90 1.41
CA LEU A 113 6.03 7.85 2.08
C LEU A 113 4.71 7.25 2.60
N LYS A 114 4.42 5.97 2.37
CA LYS A 114 3.14 5.32 2.76
C LYS A 114 2.78 5.53 4.22
N SER A 115 3.74 5.31 5.12
CA SER A 115 3.55 5.50 6.57
C SER A 115 3.33 6.97 6.93
N ARG A 116 4.03 7.90 6.26
CA ARG A 116 3.87 9.36 6.45
C ARG A 116 2.48 9.84 6.02
N PHE A 117 1.92 9.33 4.92
CA PHE A 117 0.54 9.64 4.54
C PHE A 117 -0.47 9.19 5.60
N CYS A 118 -0.25 8.03 6.23
CA CYS A 118 -1.11 7.57 7.32
C CYS A 118 -0.98 8.47 8.57
N VAL A 119 0.24 8.87 8.94
CA VAL A 119 0.47 9.83 10.03
C VAL A 119 -0.25 11.15 9.75
N GLU A 120 -0.06 11.70 8.55
CA GLU A 120 -0.68 12.96 8.14
C GLU A 120 -2.22 12.87 8.14
N ALA A 121 -2.80 11.77 7.67
CA ALA A 121 -4.25 11.55 7.73
C ALA A 121 -4.78 11.53 9.18
N ILE A 122 -4.05 10.87 10.09
CA ILE A 122 -4.40 10.77 11.51
C ILE A 122 -4.40 12.16 12.16
N GLU A 123 -3.35 12.95 11.92
CA GLU A 123 -3.18 14.28 12.50
C GLU A 123 -4.20 15.27 11.96
N ARG A 124 -4.37 15.35 10.62
CA ARG A 124 -5.27 16.32 9.98
C ARG A 124 -6.74 16.07 10.31
N LEU A 125 -7.17 14.81 10.37
CA LEU A 125 -8.58 14.46 10.59
C LEU A 125 -8.91 14.20 12.05
N GLN A 126 -7.92 14.27 12.95
CA GLN A 126 -8.08 13.91 14.36
C GLN A 126 -8.84 12.57 14.51
N LEU A 127 -8.43 11.57 13.71
CA LEU A 127 -9.19 10.34 13.54
C LEU A 127 -9.45 9.68 14.90
N SER A 128 -10.73 9.47 15.22
CA SER A 128 -11.15 8.79 16.45
C SER A 128 -11.15 7.27 16.31
N CYS A 129 -11.03 6.75 15.08
CA CYS A 129 -10.99 5.32 14.83
C CYS A 129 -9.74 4.68 15.47
N PRO A 130 -9.86 3.48 16.06
CA PRO A 130 -8.72 2.83 16.71
C PRO A 130 -7.66 2.35 15.72
N ARG A 131 -8.04 2.12 14.45
CA ARG A 131 -7.18 1.50 13.44
C ARG A 131 -7.24 2.25 12.12
N VAL A 132 -6.08 2.37 11.50
CA VAL A 132 -5.89 2.96 10.17
C VAL A 132 -5.14 1.96 9.32
N ALA A 133 -5.50 1.87 8.04
CA ALA A 133 -4.85 0.99 7.10
C ALA A 133 -4.34 1.76 5.88
N TRP A 134 -3.10 1.52 5.50
CA TRP A 134 -2.65 1.84 4.15
C TRP A 134 -3.21 0.79 3.18
N ILE A 135 -3.82 1.23 2.09
CA ILE A 135 -4.21 0.39 0.96
C ILE A 135 -3.77 1.08 -0.33
N ASP A 136 -3.00 0.39 -1.17
CA ASP A 136 -2.59 0.94 -2.47
C ASP A 136 -3.80 1.37 -3.30
N PHE A 137 -3.70 2.52 -3.98
CA PHE A 137 -4.76 3.07 -4.82
C PHE A 137 -5.25 2.09 -5.89
N GLY A 138 -4.32 1.26 -6.40
CA GLY A 138 -4.58 0.23 -7.40
C GLY A 138 -4.92 -1.17 -6.86
N TYR A 139 -5.19 -1.32 -5.55
CA TYR A 139 -5.32 -2.62 -4.89
C TYR A 139 -6.48 -3.46 -5.45
N LEU A 140 -7.70 -2.93 -5.50
CA LEU A 140 -8.87 -3.71 -5.96
C LEU A 140 -9.00 -3.78 -7.48
N ARG A 141 -8.37 -4.81 -8.07
CA ARG A 141 -8.31 -5.04 -9.52
C ARG A 141 -9.56 -5.71 -10.10
N LYS A 142 -10.27 -6.53 -9.30
CA LYS A 142 -11.39 -7.36 -9.75
C LYS A 142 -12.54 -7.31 -8.73
N ASN A 143 -13.79 -7.31 -9.21
CA ASN A 143 -14.98 -7.26 -8.33
C ASN A 143 -15.05 -8.40 -7.31
N ARG A 144 -14.44 -9.56 -7.60
CA ARG A 144 -14.41 -10.71 -6.69
C ARG A 144 -13.56 -10.50 -5.42
N GLN A 145 -12.76 -9.44 -5.39
CA GLN A 145 -11.92 -9.06 -4.25
C GLN A 145 -12.65 -8.14 -3.27
N LEU A 146 -13.78 -7.53 -3.70
CA LEU A 146 -14.67 -6.83 -2.80
C LEU A 146 -15.37 -7.83 -1.86
N PRO A 147 -15.53 -7.48 -0.56
CA PRO A 147 -16.38 -8.23 0.34
C PRO A 147 -17.84 -8.05 -0.07
N VAL A 148 -18.65 -9.07 0.20
CA VAL A 148 -20.09 -9.06 -0.07
C VAL A 148 -20.78 -7.98 0.76
N SER A 149 -20.34 -7.80 2.00
CA SER A 149 -20.88 -6.80 2.92
C SER A 149 -20.60 -5.35 2.51
N LEU A 150 -19.64 -5.11 1.60
CA LEU A 150 -19.05 -3.79 1.32
C LEU A 150 -18.47 -3.07 2.56
N ARG A 151 -18.40 -3.75 3.70
CA ARG A 151 -17.85 -3.23 4.94
C ARG A 151 -16.57 -3.96 5.24
N TRP A 152 -15.58 -3.27 5.80
CA TRP A 152 -14.36 -3.89 6.25
C TRP A 152 -14.01 -3.50 7.69
N ASP A 153 -13.95 -4.51 8.55
CA ASP A 153 -13.50 -4.35 9.93
C ASP A 153 -12.97 -5.68 10.44
N TYR A 154 -11.95 -5.64 11.28
CA TYR A 154 -11.36 -6.84 11.87
C TYR A 154 -10.67 -6.47 13.19
N PRO A 155 -10.75 -7.32 14.23
CA PRO A 155 -10.18 -7.05 15.54
C PRO A 155 -8.68 -7.30 15.55
N PHE A 156 -7.91 -6.59 14.72
CA PHE A 156 -6.45 -6.64 14.75
C PHE A 156 -5.90 -6.21 16.12
N GLU A 157 -4.86 -6.90 16.59
CA GLU A 157 -4.13 -6.59 17.81
C GLU A 157 -3.53 -5.17 17.77
N ASP A 158 -3.19 -4.60 18.94
CA ASP A 158 -2.59 -3.26 19.05
C ASP A 158 -1.11 -3.23 18.62
N LYS A 159 -0.89 -3.51 17.33
CA LYS A 159 0.39 -3.75 16.68
C LYS A 159 0.34 -3.30 15.21
N ILE A 160 1.48 -3.36 14.54
CA ILE A 160 1.59 -3.17 13.09
C ILE A 160 1.44 -4.54 12.41
N HIS A 161 0.49 -4.66 11.50
CA HIS A 161 0.14 -5.92 10.83
C HIS A 161 0.66 -5.92 9.41
N LEU A 162 1.52 -6.89 9.12
CA LEU A 162 2.15 -7.13 7.83
C LEU A 162 1.86 -8.55 7.33
N PHE A 163 2.04 -8.76 6.04
CA PHE A 163 1.76 -10.04 5.38
C PHE A 163 2.97 -10.53 4.59
N SER A 164 3.50 -11.69 4.97
CA SER A 164 4.73 -12.24 4.42
C SER A 164 4.47 -13.31 3.36
N LEU A 165 5.06 -13.19 2.18
CA LEU A 165 4.99 -14.21 1.12
C LEU A 165 5.84 -15.45 1.44
N LYS A 166 6.86 -15.29 2.27
CA LYS A 166 7.75 -16.36 2.69
C LYS A 166 8.26 -16.13 4.12
N PRO A 167 8.65 -17.19 4.84
CA PRO A 167 9.28 -17.06 6.15
C PRO A 167 10.59 -16.28 6.07
N TYR A 168 10.95 -15.61 7.17
CA TYR A 168 12.21 -14.88 7.28
C TYR A 168 12.64 -14.76 8.75
N GLY A 169 13.93 -14.50 8.97
CA GLY A 169 14.56 -14.38 10.28
C GLY A 169 15.61 -13.28 10.32
N ALA A 170 16.35 -13.21 11.43
CA ALA A 170 17.41 -12.21 11.62
C ALA A 170 18.60 -12.37 10.66
N ASP A 171 18.71 -13.52 10.01
CA ASP A 171 19.76 -13.92 9.07
C ASP A 171 19.47 -13.53 7.61
N VAL A 172 18.36 -12.84 7.34
CA VAL A 172 18.02 -12.41 5.97
C VAL A 172 19.11 -11.50 5.41
N ASP A 173 19.63 -11.89 4.25
CA ASP A 173 20.52 -11.06 3.47
C ASP A 173 19.72 -9.97 2.73
N ILE A 174 19.71 -8.77 3.30
CA ILE A 174 19.04 -7.60 2.73
C ILE A 174 19.63 -7.21 1.38
N VAL A 175 20.95 -7.34 1.18
CA VAL A 175 21.59 -6.99 -0.10
C VAL A 175 21.12 -7.97 -1.17
N HIS A 176 21.14 -9.27 -0.86
CA HIS A 176 20.62 -10.28 -1.77
C HIS A 176 19.14 -10.04 -2.08
N ALA A 177 18.33 -9.70 -1.07
CA ALA A 177 16.91 -9.43 -1.25
C ALA A 177 16.68 -8.28 -2.25
N ILE A 178 17.41 -7.17 -2.09
CA ILE A 178 17.35 -6.02 -3.01
C ILE A 178 17.83 -6.44 -4.39
N LYS A 179 19.00 -7.07 -4.54
CA LYS A 179 19.59 -7.36 -5.86
C LYS A 179 18.75 -8.37 -6.69
N HIS A 180 18.03 -9.26 -6.02
CA HIS A 180 17.20 -10.29 -6.66
C HIS A 180 15.70 -9.98 -6.63
N ASN A 181 15.30 -8.77 -6.20
CA ASN A 181 13.90 -8.40 -5.99
C ASN A 181 13.11 -9.45 -5.16
N THR A 182 13.73 -9.95 -4.09
CA THR A 182 13.13 -11.00 -3.27
C THR A 182 12.10 -10.40 -2.33
N VAL A 183 10.83 -10.57 -2.68
CA VAL A 183 9.73 -10.07 -1.84
C VAL A 183 9.48 -10.98 -0.65
N PHE A 184 9.74 -10.47 0.56
CA PHE A 184 9.35 -11.10 1.82
C PHE A 184 8.01 -10.60 2.32
N ILE A 185 7.81 -9.28 2.36
CA ILE A 185 6.59 -8.64 2.88
C ILE A 185 5.86 -7.91 1.74
N GLN A 186 4.53 -8.04 1.72
CA GLN A 186 3.70 -7.30 0.77
C GLN A 186 3.59 -5.82 1.19
N GLY A 187 3.88 -4.90 0.26
CA GLY A 187 3.74 -3.45 0.48
C GLY A 187 2.34 -2.88 0.20
N CYS A 188 1.45 -3.68 -0.38
CA CYS A 188 0.20 -3.17 -0.94
C CYS A 188 -0.94 -2.95 0.07
N HIS A 189 -0.76 -3.43 1.31
CA HIS A 189 -1.69 -3.23 2.42
C HIS A 189 -0.97 -3.38 3.77
N ILE A 190 -1.18 -2.42 4.66
CA ILE A 190 -0.62 -2.41 6.02
C ILE A 190 -1.72 -1.96 6.96
N VAL A 191 -1.91 -2.64 8.09
CA VAL A 191 -2.90 -2.25 9.10
C VAL A 191 -2.19 -1.99 10.41
N ALA A 192 -2.45 -0.87 11.06
CA ALA A 192 -1.92 -0.61 12.39
C ALA A 192 -2.93 0.13 13.25
N SER A 193 -2.77 0.00 14.56
CA SER A 193 -3.40 0.93 15.48
C SER A 193 -2.95 2.34 15.16
N ARG A 194 -3.86 3.29 15.36
CA ARG A 194 -3.62 4.72 15.09
C ARG A 194 -2.31 5.22 15.72
N GLN A 195 -2.02 4.84 16.96
CA GLN A 195 -0.83 5.29 17.69
C GLN A 195 0.48 4.69 17.16
N LYS A 196 0.43 3.59 16.40
CA LYS A 196 1.62 2.89 15.89
C LYS A 196 2.12 3.42 14.55
N TRP A 197 1.34 4.26 13.85
CA TRP A 197 1.75 4.80 12.55
C TRP A 197 2.94 5.76 12.62
N ALA A 198 3.08 6.53 13.70
CA ALA A 198 4.25 7.38 13.92
C ALA A 198 5.53 6.53 14.09
N LEU A 199 5.45 5.49 14.92
CA LEU A 199 6.53 4.50 15.07
C LEU A 199 6.85 3.81 13.74
N MET A 200 5.83 3.43 12.96
CA MET A 200 6.04 2.82 11.66
C MET A 200 6.79 3.74 10.69
N ALA A 201 6.47 5.03 10.68
CA ALA A 201 7.18 6.01 9.86
C ALA A 201 8.64 6.18 10.28
N GLU A 202 8.91 6.20 11.59
CA GLU A 202 10.26 6.26 12.14
C GLU A 202 11.08 5.02 11.75
N LEU A 203 10.53 3.81 11.89
CA LEU A 203 11.22 2.57 11.53
C LEU A 203 11.52 2.48 10.02
N MET A 204 10.61 2.93 9.17
CA MET A 204 10.86 3.01 7.71
C MET A 204 11.95 4.04 7.36
N GLU A 205 12.01 5.16 8.08
CA GLU A 205 13.05 6.18 7.93
C GLU A 205 14.43 5.67 8.35
N GLN A 206 14.50 4.97 9.49
CA GLN A 206 15.72 4.29 9.94
C GLN A 206 16.19 3.24 8.93
N ALA A 207 15.27 2.44 8.39
CA ALA A 207 15.57 1.45 7.36
C ALA A 207 16.11 2.12 6.09
N TYR A 208 15.46 3.20 5.61
CA TYR A 208 15.91 3.97 4.45
C TYR A 208 17.34 4.50 4.65
N HIS A 209 17.63 5.14 5.78
CA HIS A 209 18.97 5.67 6.05
C HIS A 209 20.03 4.56 6.17
N SER A 210 19.67 3.40 6.73
CA SER A 210 20.59 2.25 6.77
C SER A 210 20.93 1.72 5.37
N LEU A 211 20.01 1.78 4.40
CA LEU A 211 20.28 1.42 3.01
C LEU A 211 21.11 2.51 2.32
N GLU A 212 20.73 3.76 2.48
CA GLU A 212 21.38 4.94 1.89
C GLU A 212 22.86 5.04 2.27
N GLN A 213 23.22 4.73 3.53
CA GLN A 213 24.61 4.70 4.03
C GLN A 213 25.47 3.62 3.37
N ARG A 214 24.85 2.63 2.71
CA ARG A 214 25.50 1.53 2.01
C ARG A 214 25.37 1.66 0.50
N ASP A 215 24.94 2.82 0.00
CA ASP A 215 24.60 3.06 -1.41
C ASP A 215 23.62 2.01 -1.95
N LEU A 216 22.62 1.65 -1.14
CA LEU A 216 21.50 0.79 -1.52
C LEU A 216 20.20 1.59 -1.45
N ILE A 217 19.24 1.18 -2.27
CA ILE A 217 17.86 1.69 -2.23
C ILE A 217 16.89 0.61 -2.69
N ASP A 218 15.67 0.65 -2.17
CA ASP A 218 14.59 -0.25 -2.59
C ASP A 218 13.21 0.36 -2.24
N ASP A 219 12.13 -0.31 -2.64
CA ASP A 219 10.76 0.09 -2.30
C ASP A 219 10.34 -0.26 -0.86
N ASP A 220 9.06 -0.06 -0.55
CA ASP A 220 8.55 -0.26 0.80
C ASP A 220 8.68 -1.69 1.31
N GLN A 221 8.75 -2.70 0.44
CA GLN A 221 8.76 -4.10 0.86
C GLN A 221 9.99 -4.44 1.69
N THR A 222 11.16 -3.94 1.28
CA THR A 222 12.41 -4.10 2.04
C THR A 222 12.43 -3.21 3.28
N LEU A 223 11.88 -2.00 3.22
CA LEU A 223 11.78 -1.13 4.39
C LEU A 223 10.87 -1.73 5.47
N LEU A 224 9.74 -2.34 5.07
CA LEU A 224 8.82 -3.08 5.94
C LEU A 224 9.51 -4.29 6.57
N LEU A 225 10.31 -5.02 5.79
CA LEU A 225 11.10 -6.16 6.28
C LEU A 225 12.08 -5.71 7.36
N MET A 226 12.91 -4.71 7.05
CA MET A 226 13.90 -4.15 7.98
C MET A 226 13.23 -3.63 9.26
N ALA A 227 12.13 -2.89 9.14
CA ALA A 227 11.36 -2.39 10.28
C ALA A 227 10.83 -3.53 11.18
N SER A 228 10.34 -4.62 10.57
CA SER A 228 9.85 -5.76 11.32
C SER A 228 10.96 -6.56 12.02
N LEU A 229 12.17 -6.56 11.46
CA LEU A 229 13.35 -7.20 12.06
C LEU A 229 13.94 -6.35 13.20
N SER A 230 13.88 -5.03 13.11
CA SER A 230 14.46 -4.12 14.11
C SER A 230 13.61 -3.98 15.38
N ALA A 231 12.30 -4.14 15.28
CA ALA A 231 11.37 -4.01 16.41
C ALA A 231 10.27 -5.09 16.41
N PRO A 232 10.61 -6.40 16.38
CA PRO A 232 9.68 -7.50 16.11
C PRO A 232 8.50 -7.56 17.08
N GLU A 233 8.66 -7.08 18.32
CA GLU A 233 7.60 -7.02 19.32
C GLU A 233 6.47 -6.04 18.95
N GLN A 234 6.73 -5.06 18.08
CA GLN A 234 5.75 -4.09 17.60
C GLN A 234 4.88 -4.64 16.46
N PHE A 235 5.28 -5.75 15.85
CA PHE A 235 4.65 -6.30 14.66
C PHE A 235 3.88 -7.59 14.93
N VAL A 236 2.89 -7.82 14.08
CA VAL A 236 2.33 -9.14 13.80
C VAL A 236 2.49 -9.39 12.32
N VAL A 237 3.36 -10.34 11.98
CA VAL A 237 3.61 -10.71 10.58
C VAL A 237 2.89 -12.03 10.33
N ARG A 238 1.95 -12.03 9.41
CA ARG A 238 1.13 -13.21 9.08
C ARG A 238 1.54 -13.74 7.70
N PRO A 239 1.54 -15.06 7.47
CA PRO A 239 1.68 -15.58 6.13
C PRO A 239 0.62 -15.00 5.20
N ALA A 240 1.06 -14.48 4.05
CA ALA A 240 0.20 -14.07 2.96
C ALA A 240 -0.37 -15.32 2.30
N LEU A 241 -1.67 -15.55 2.49
CA LEU A 241 -2.34 -16.73 1.97
C LEU A 241 -2.87 -16.43 0.57
N ILE A 242 -1.94 -16.43 -0.39
CA ILE A 242 -2.21 -16.14 -1.81
C ILE A 242 -3.06 -17.27 -2.40
N GLU A 243 -4.38 -17.03 -2.48
CA GLU A 243 -5.30 -17.93 -3.15
C GLU A 243 -5.40 -17.57 -4.63
N ALA A 244 -5.44 -18.56 -5.54
CA ALA A 244 -5.52 -18.34 -6.99
C ALA A 244 -6.67 -17.37 -7.42
N LYS A 245 -7.74 -17.30 -6.62
CA LYS A 245 -8.88 -16.40 -6.88
C LYS A 245 -8.61 -14.96 -6.42
N LEU A 246 -8.02 -14.75 -5.26
CA LEU A 246 -7.87 -13.41 -4.65
C LEU A 246 -6.50 -12.80 -4.91
N ASP A 247 -5.49 -13.62 -5.18
CA ASP A 247 -4.10 -13.22 -5.37
C ASP A 247 -3.62 -12.42 -4.14
N TRP A 248 -2.84 -11.35 -4.30
CA TRP A 248 -2.40 -10.48 -3.20
C TRP A 248 -3.52 -9.67 -2.52
N PHE A 249 -4.76 -9.78 -2.99
CA PHE A 249 -5.85 -8.85 -2.70
C PHE A 249 -6.91 -9.47 -1.76
N PHE A 250 -6.45 -10.17 -0.72
CA PHE A 250 -7.31 -10.98 0.15
C PHE A 250 -7.81 -10.24 1.40
N ILE A 251 -7.21 -9.09 1.77
CA ILE A 251 -7.39 -8.49 3.10
C ILE A 251 -8.85 -8.22 3.45
N PHE A 252 -9.62 -7.70 2.48
CA PHE A 252 -11.02 -7.34 2.69
C PHE A 252 -11.96 -8.51 2.83
N ARG A 253 -11.57 -9.72 2.42
CA ARG A 253 -12.41 -10.92 2.52
C ARG A 253 -11.99 -11.82 3.68
N ARG A 254 -10.69 -12.00 3.86
CA ARG A 254 -10.15 -12.92 4.86
C ARG A 254 -10.13 -12.31 6.26
N TYR A 255 -9.73 -11.04 6.35
CA TYR A 255 -9.65 -10.30 7.59
C TYR A 255 -10.84 -9.35 7.66
N ASN A 256 -12.03 -9.94 7.75
CA ASN A 256 -13.28 -9.21 7.78
C ASN A 256 -14.33 -9.94 8.60
N ARG A 257 -14.70 -9.39 9.76
CA ARG A 257 -15.71 -9.99 10.65
C ARG A 257 -17.08 -10.12 9.96
N PHE A 258 -17.42 -9.17 9.10
CA PHE A 258 -18.70 -9.19 8.40
C PHE A 258 -18.80 -10.31 7.36
N GLU A 259 -17.67 -10.80 6.83
CA GLU A 259 -17.65 -11.96 5.92
C GLU A 259 -17.69 -13.30 6.67
N GLN A 260 -17.17 -13.31 7.90
CA GLN A 260 -17.18 -14.48 8.79
C GLN A 260 -18.58 -14.75 9.33
N GLU A 261 -19.40 -13.72 9.47
CA GLU A 261 -20.78 -13.79 9.96
C GLU A 261 -21.82 -14.05 8.85
N LEU A 262 -21.43 -14.09 7.56
CA LEU A 262 -22.38 -14.30 6.45
C LEU A 262 -22.99 -15.70 6.43
N SER A 263 -24.32 -15.76 6.35
CA SER A 263 -25.05 -17.01 6.13
C SER A 263 -24.90 -17.53 4.68
N LEU A 264 -25.30 -18.78 4.44
CA LEU A 264 -25.37 -19.35 3.09
C LEU A 264 -26.33 -18.57 2.18
N LEU A 265 -27.43 -18.05 2.73
CA LEU A 265 -28.42 -17.26 1.98
C LEU A 265 -27.83 -15.91 1.53
N ASP A 266 -27.01 -15.26 2.36
CA ASP A 266 -26.34 -14.01 1.98
C ASP A 266 -25.34 -14.22 0.84
N ARG A 267 -24.65 -15.36 0.87
CA ARG A 267 -23.73 -15.78 -0.20
C ARG A 267 -24.46 -16.08 -1.51
N LEU A 268 -25.65 -16.68 -1.44
CA LEU A 268 -26.50 -16.96 -2.62
C LEU A 268 -27.08 -15.69 -3.24
N LYS A 269 -27.61 -14.76 -2.43
CA LYS A 269 -28.09 -13.45 -2.91
C LYS A 269 -26.99 -12.69 -3.66
N PHE A 270 -25.74 -12.81 -3.23
CA PHE A 270 -24.61 -12.23 -3.93
C PHE A 270 -24.30 -12.90 -5.28
N ALA A 271 -24.40 -14.23 -5.37
CA ALA A 271 -24.24 -14.93 -6.64
C ALA A 271 -25.26 -14.45 -7.68
N VAL A 272 -26.51 -14.18 -7.24
CA VAL A 272 -27.58 -13.62 -8.08
C VAL A 272 -27.29 -12.17 -8.49
N ARG A 273 -26.91 -11.29 -7.56
CA ARG A 273 -26.51 -9.89 -7.87
C ARG A 273 -25.35 -9.82 -8.89
N LYS A 274 -24.44 -10.78 -8.85
CA LYS A 274 -23.28 -10.84 -9.75
C LYS A 274 -23.62 -11.34 -11.15
N LEU A 275 -24.76 -12.02 -11.31
CA LEU A 275 -25.29 -12.49 -12.58
C LEU A 275 -26.19 -11.46 -13.27
N GLY A 276 -26.44 -10.30 -12.64
CA GLY A 276 -27.29 -9.25 -13.20
C GLY A 276 -28.76 -9.64 -13.31
N LEU A 277 -29.18 -10.70 -12.60
CA LEU A 277 -30.59 -11.07 -12.48
C LEU A 277 -31.20 -10.28 -11.32
N PRO A 278 -32.43 -9.74 -11.49
CA PRO A 278 -33.10 -8.87 -10.52
C PRO A 278 -33.24 -9.51 -9.14
#